data_AF-Q0P8K8-F1
#
_entry.id   AF-Q0P8K8-F1
#
_cell.length_a   1.000
_cell.length_b   1.000
_cell.length_c   1.000
_cell.angle_alpha   90.00
_cell.angle_beta   90.00
_cell.angle_gamma   90.00
#
_symmetry.space_group_name_H-M   'P 1'
#
loop_
_entity.id
_entity.type
_entity.pdbx_description
1 polymer ?
#
loop_
_entity_poly.entity_id
_entity_poly.type
_entity_poly.pdbx_seq_one_letter_code
_entity_poly.pdbx_strand_id
1 'polypeptide(L)'
;MKKILILLTLCAFAFGASECDRKIDRINKEISFSKAHNDTARTLSLELALKQVQNDCAKDPMFYDKKLEAKKLKEQEVEKIEKELDALKEQKDYMSKAEYKAKKEALKEQKEKIKK
;
A
#
# COMPACT_ATOMS: atom_id res chain seq x y z
N MET A 1 -27.07 -42.25 26.58
CA MET A 1 -27.48 -41.23 25.59
C MET A 1 -26.22 -40.68 24.92
N LYS A 2 -26.11 -40.80 23.59
CA LYS A 2 -24.86 -40.68 22.81
C LYS A 2 -24.43 -39.21 22.63
N LYS A 3 -23.16 -38.95 22.95
CA LYS A 3 -22.46 -37.67 22.74
C LYS A 3 -22.21 -37.48 21.24
N ILE A 4 -22.84 -36.49 20.62
CA ILE A 4 -22.43 -36.01 19.29
C ILE A 4 -22.00 -34.57 19.48
N LEU A 5 -20.73 -34.41 19.88
CA LEU A 5 -20.05 -33.12 19.96
C LEU A 5 -19.69 -32.74 18.51
N ILE A 6 -20.61 -32.09 17.81
CA ILE A 6 -20.36 -31.57 16.46
C ILE A 6 -19.47 -30.35 16.63
N LEU A 7 -18.16 -30.58 16.71
CA LEU A 7 -17.14 -29.56 16.59
C LEU A 7 -17.02 -29.21 15.10
N LEU A 8 -18.03 -28.51 14.57
CA LEU A 8 -18.00 -27.96 13.22
C LEU A 8 -16.90 -26.90 13.19
N THR A 9 -15.76 -27.34 12.69
CA THR A 9 -14.63 -26.58 12.19
C THR A 9 -15.11 -25.30 11.50
N LEU A 10 -15.03 -24.17 12.19
CA LEU A 10 -14.82 -22.88 11.54
C LEU A 10 -13.44 -22.98 10.86
N CYS A 11 -13.40 -23.57 9.67
CA CYS A 11 -12.42 -23.23 8.68
C CYS A 11 -12.71 -21.78 8.29
N ALA A 12 -12.36 -20.84 9.17
CA ALA A 12 -12.18 -19.47 8.80
C ALA A 12 -11.21 -19.54 7.63
N PHE A 13 -11.73 -19.24 6.44
CA PHE A 13 -10.97 -19.05 5.23
C PHE A 13 -9.94 -17.95 5.54
N ALA A 14 -8.81 -18.36 6.11
CA ALA A 14 -7.58 -17.57 6.18
C ALA A 14 -6.85 -17.64 4.84
N PHE A 15 -7.58 -17.91 3.74
CA PHE A 15 -7.18 -17.44 2.43
C PHE A 15 -7.03 -15.94 2.57
N GLY A 16 -5.78 -15.48 2.58
CA GLY A 16 -5.38 -14.17 3.06
C GLY A 16 -6.36 -13.09 2.61
N ALA A 17 -7.07 -12.50 3.58
CA ALA A 17 -8.03 -11.44 3.32
C ALA A 17 -7.35 -10.40 2.41
N SER A 18 -7.97 -10.17 1.25
CA SER A 18 -7.44 -9.26 0.24
C SER A 18 -7.29 -7.86 0.82
N GLU A 19 -6.47 -7.01 0.18
CA GLU A 19 -6.43 -5.61 0.59
C GLU A 19 -7.79 -4.92 0.43
N CYS A 20 -8.65 -5.43 -0.47
CA CYS A 20 -10.06 -5.07 -0.56
C CYS A 20 -10.83 -5.33 0.75
N ASP A 21 -10.81 -6.56 1.26
CA ASP A 21 -11.50 -6.95 2.50
C ASP A 21 -11.00 -6.15 3.69
N ARG A 22 -9.67 -6.00 3.80
CA ARG A 22 -9.03 -5.22 4.88
C ARG A 22 -9.43 -3.76 4.84
N LYS A 23 -9.54 -3.16 3.65
CA LYS A 23 -9.94 -1.76 3.48
C LYS A 23 -11.41 -1.55 3.81
N ILE A 24 -12.28 -2.47 3.40
CA ILE A 24 -13.71 -2.47 3.76
C ILE A 24 -13.89 -2.57 5.28
N ASP A 25 -13.23 -3.53 5.92
CA ASP A 25 -13.29 -3.71 7.38
C ASP A 25 -12.80 -2.48 8.14
N ARG A 26 -11.68 -1.86 7.69
CA ARG A 26 -11.18 -0.63 8.29
C ARG A 26 -12.17 0.53 8.18
N ILE A 27 -12.75 0.76 7.00
CA ILE A 27 -13.72 1.84 6.81
C ILE A 27 -14.96 1.60 7.66
N ASN A 28 -15.47 0.36 7.75
CA ASN A 28 -16.59 0.03 8.61
C ASN A 28 -16.30 0.32 10.10
N LYS A 29 -15.10 -0.02 10.59
CA LYS A 29 -14.67 0.33 11.96
C LYS A 29 -14.66 1.84 12.18
N GLU A 30 -14.17 2.61 11.22
CA GLU A 30 -14.17 4.08 11.30
C GLU A 30 -15.59 4.67 11.21
N ILE A 31 -16.51 4.07 10.44
CA ILE A 31 -17.92 4.46 10.41
C ILE A 31 -18.55 4.22 11.78
N SER A 32 -18.35 3.03 12.37
CA SER A 32 -18.85 2.71 13.71
C SER A 32 -18.31 3.69 14.75
N PHE A 33 -17.02 4.02 14.68
CA PHE A 33 -16.41 5.03 15.55
C PHE A 33 -17.05 6.41 15.36
N SER A 34 -17.18 6.88 14.13
CA SER A 34 -17.75 8.20 13.83
C SER A 34 -19.21 8.31 14.26
N LYS A 35 -20.01 7.24 14.09
CA LYS A 35 -21.38 7.15 14.58
C LYS A 35 -21.45 7.23 16.10
N ALA A 36 -20.57 6.53 16.81
CA ALA A 36 -20.51 6.58 18.27
C ALA A 36 -20.17 7.97 18.82
N HIS A 37 -19.43 8.78 18.05
CA HIS A 37 -19.06 10.16 18.40
C HIS A 37 -20.00 11.23 17.83
N ASN A 38 -21.14 10.85 17.23
CA ASN A 38 -22.09 11.74 16.57
C ASN A 38 -21.45 12.65 15.51
N ASP A 39 -20.37 12.20 14.88
CA ASP A 39 -19.71 12.92 13.79
C ASP A 39 -20.39 12.59 12.46
N THR A 40 -21.50 13.26 12.20
CA THR A 40 -22.34 13.02 11.01
C THR A 40 -21.59 13.32 9.71
N ALA A 41 -20.78 14.38 9.69
CA ALA A 41 -20.03 14.77 8.49
C ALA A 41 -18.99 13.71 8.13
N ARG A 42 -18.24 13.22 9.12
CA ARG A 42 -17.28 12.13 8.91
C ARG A 42 -17.96 10.81 8.57
N THR A 43 -19.10 10.52 9.18
CA THR A 43 -19.87 9.32 8.87
C THR A 43 -20.27 9.28 7.39
N LEU A 44 -20.82 10.39 6.87
CA LEU A 44 -21.22 10.48 5.46
C LEU A 44 -20.01 10.36 4.51
N SER A 45 -18.88 10.99 4.84
CA SER A 45 -17.69 10.90 4.00
C SER A 45 -17.11 9.49 3.96
N LEU A 46 -17.14 8.77 5.09
CA LEU A 46 -16.71 7.38 5.17
C LEU A 46 -17.67 6.42 4.44
N GLU A 47 -18.98 6.65 4.51
CA GLU A 47 -19.98 5.85 3.77
C GLU A 47 -19.82 6.02 2.25
N LEU A 48 -19.48 7.23 1.77
CA LEU A 48 -19.12 7.46 0.37
C LEU A 48 -17.82 6.75 0.00
N ALA A 49 -16.79 6.85 0.85
CA ALA A 49 -15.52 6.15 0.64
C ALA A 49 -15.72 4.62 0.61
N LEU A 50 -16.60 4.07 1.46
CA LEU A 50 -16.95 2.65 1.47
C LEU A 50 -17.55 2.22 0.14
N LYS A 51 -18.54 2.98 -0.37
CA LYS A 51 -19.16 2.68 -1.67
C LYS A 51 -18.15 2.71 -2.81
N GLN A 52 -17.21 3.66 -2.79
CA GLN A 52 -16.14 3.70 -3.78
C GLN A 52 -15.24 2.46 -3.71
N VAL A 53 -14.80 2.07 -2.51
CA VAL A 53 -14.00 0.86 -2.33
C VAL A 53 -14.74 -0.38 -2.77
N GLN A 54 -16.01 -0.53 -2.41
CA GLN A 54 -16.84 -1.66 -2.85
C GLN A 54 -16.97 -1.71 -4.38
N ASN A 55 -17.09 -0.56 -5.05
CA ASN A 55 -17.14 -0.49 -6.50
C ASN A 55 -15.78 -0.89 -7.13
N ASP A 56 -14.67 -0.38 -6.61
CA ASP A 56 -13.33 -0.77 -7.07
C ASP A 56 -13.11 -2.29 -6.92
N CYS A 57 -13.47 -2.84 -5.76
CA CYS A 57 -13.33 -4.26 -5.45
C CYS A 57 -14.30 -5.16 -6.24
N ALA A 58 -15.50 -4.66 -6.58
CA ALA A 58 -16.43 -5.39 -7.44
C ALA A 58 -15.93 -5.46 -8.89
N LYS A 59 -15.21 -4.44 -9.37
CA LYS A 59 -14.60 -4.43 -10.71
C LYS A 59 -13.35 -5.31 -10.77
N ASP A 60 -12.52 -5.24 -9.74
CA ASP A 60 -11.29 -6.02 -9.61
C ASP A 60 -11.04 -6.37 -8.14
N PRO A 61 -11.27 -7.62 -7.72
CA PRO A 61 -11.07 -8.04 -6.34
C PRO A 61 -9.63 -7.84 -5.83
N MET A 62 -8.64 -7.77 -6.74
CA MET A 62 -7.22 -7.58 -6.44
C MET A 62 -6.76 -6.15 -6.68
N PHE A 63 -7.67 -5.19 -6.86
CA PHE A 63 -7.34 -3.80 -7.22
C PHE A 63 -6.34 -3.17 -6.23
N TYR A 64 -6.63 -3.28 -4.93
CA TYR A 64 -5.78 -2.71 -3.89
C TYR A 64 -4.49 -3.51 -3.68
N ASP A 65 -4.51 -4.82 -3.86
CA ASP A 65 -3.32 -5.66 -3.85
C ASP A 65 -2.36 -5.27 -4.99
N LYS A 66 -2.86 -5.13 -6.22
CA LYS A 66 -2.07 -4.67 -7.37
C LYS A 66 -1.50 -3.27 -7.14
N LYS A 67 -2.31 -2.35 -6.59
CA LYS A 67 -1.87 -1.00 -6.26
C LYS A 67 -0.76 -1.01 -5.20
N LEU A 68 -0.86 -1.91 -4.22
CA LEU A 68 0.15 -2.09 -3.18
C LEU A 68 1.45 -2.66 -3.75
N GLU A 69 1.37 -3.69 -4.60
CA GLU A 69 2.55 -4.27 -5.25
C GLU A 69 3.24 -3.26 -6.18
N ALA A 70 2.48 -2.50 -6.98
CA ALA A 70 3.04 -1.43 -7.80
C ALA A 70 3.75 -0.36 -6.95
N LYS A 71 3.21 -0.04 -5.78
CA LYS A 71 3.87 0.87 -4.83
C LYS A 71 5.17 0.28 -4.28
N LYS A 72 5.17 -1.00 -3.87
CA LYS A 72 6.37 -1.69 -3.39
C LYS A 72 7.48 -1.75 -4.44
N LEU A 73 7.13 -2.04 -5.69
CA LEU A 73 8.08 -2.05 -6.80
C LEU A 73 8.71 -0.66 -7.01
N LYS A 74 7.89 0.40 -7.02
CA LYS A 74 8.40 1.78 -7.08
C LYS A 74 9.31 2.12 -5.89
N GLU A 75 8.97 1.67 -4.68
CA GLU A 75 9.80 1.88 -3.49
C GLU A 75 11.15 1.14 -3.60
N GLN A 76 11.16 -0.10 -4.09
CA GLN A 76 12.38 -0.87 -4.33
C GLN A 76 13.28 -0.24 -5.40
N GLU A 77 12.71 0.26 -6.49
CA GLU A 77 13.46 0.99 -7.52
C GLU A 77 14.06 2.28 -6.96
N VAL A 78 13.30 3.03 -6.15
CA VAL A 78 13.82 4.22 -5.46
C VAL A 78 14.94 3.87 -4.49
N GLU A 79 14.80 2.82 -3.69
CA GLU A 79 15.83 2.36 -2.75
C GLU A 79 17.11 1.95 -3.50
N LYS A 80 16.99 1.27 -4.64
CA LYS A 80 18.14 0.93 -5.49
C LYS A 80 18.89 2.19 -5.94
N ILE A 81 18.19 3.22 -6.40
CA ILE A 81 18.81 4.48 -6.82
C ILE A 81 19.43 5.22 -5.63
N GLU A 82 18.84 5.14 -4.44
CA GLU A 82 19.43 5.69 -3.22
C GLU A 82 20.77 5.01 -2.89
N LYS A 83 20.84 3.68 -2.99
CA LYS A 83 22.10 2.94 -2.83
C LYS A 83 23.14 3.32 -3.89
N GLU A 84 22.73 3.52 -5.14
CA GLU A 84 23.62 4.00 -6.20
C GLU A 84 24.12 5.43 -5.95
N LEU A 85 23.28 6.30 -5.38
CA LEU A 85 23.69 7.65 -4.97
C LEU A 85 24.69 7.62 -3.82
N ASP A 86 24.53 6.71 -2.85
CA ASP A 86 25.46 6.54 -1.75
C ASP A 86 26.80 5.97 -2.23
N ALA A 87 26.78 4.93 -3.07
CA ALA A 87 27.99 4.40 -3.70
C ALA A 87 28.71 5.46 -4.56
N LEU A 88 27.96 6.30 -5.29
CA LEU A 88 28.52 7.42 -6.05
C LEU A 88 29.19 8.45 -5.14
N LYS A 89 28.64 8.69 -3.95
CA LYS A 89 29.21 9.61 -2.95
C LYS A 89 30.52 9.08 -2.39
N GLU A 90 30.62 7.78 -2.14
CA GLU A 90 31.87 7.12 -1.72
C GLU A 90 32.95 7.17 -2.80
N GLN A 91 32.55 7.11 -4.07
CA GLN A 91 33.47 7.16 -5.22
C GLN A 91 33.86 8.58 -5.64
N LYS A 92 33.37 9.62 -4.95
CA LYS A 92 33.53 11.02 -5.36
C LYS A 92 34.99 11.42 -5.58
N ASP A 93 35.91 10.91 -4.77
CA ASP A 93 37.33 11.28 -4.84
C ASP A 93 38.08 10.57 -5.98
N TYR A 94 37.46 9.58 -6.63
CA TYR A 94 38.02 8.81 -7.75
C TYR A 94 37.56 9.33 -9.13
N MET A 95 36.81 10.43 -9.19
CA MET A 95 36.30 11.00 -10.43
C MET A 95 36.36 12.52 -10.46
N SER A 96 36.26 13.11 -11.64
CA SER A 96 36.23 14.57 -11.77
C SER A 96 34.95 15.16 -11.18
N LYS A 97 35.01 16.41 -10.71
CA LYS A 97 33.82 17.13 -10.21
C LYS A 97 32.69 17.20 -11.24
N ALA A 98 33.05 17.33 -12.53
CA ALA A 98 32.09 17.37 -13.63
C ALA A 98 31.39 16.01 -13.81
N GLU A 99 32.17 14.93 -13.81
CA GLU A 99 31.67 13.56 -13.93
C GLU A 99 30.76 13.19 -12.75
N TYR A 100 31.18 13.46 -11.51
CA TYR A 100 30.37 13.23 -10.31
C TYR A 100 29.04 13.98 -10.38
N LYS A 101 29.06 15.26 -10.78
CA LYS A 101 27.85 16.07 -10.91
C LYS A 101 26.92 15.48 -11.97
N ALA A 102 27.43 15.08 -13.13
CA ALA A 102 26.63 14.50 -14.20
C ALA A 102 25.96 13.18 -13.78
N LYS A 103 26.73 12.25 -13.18
CA LYS A 103 26.19 10.97 -12.67
C LYS A 103 25.12 11.19 -11.59
N LYS A 104 25.37 12.13 -10.67
CA LYS A 104 24.43 12.44 -9.59
C LYS A 104 23.11 13.01 -10.11
N GLU A 105 23.16 13.94 -11.05
CA GLU A 105 21.95 14.51 -11.63
C GLU A 105 21.18 13.48 -12.46
N ALA A 106 21.87 12.59 -13.20
CA ALA A 106 21.23 11.49 -13.91
C ALA A 106 20.48 10.53 -12.97
N LEU A 107 21.08 10.15 -11.84
CA LEU A 107 20.43 9.29 -10.82
C LEU A 107 19.22 9.99 -10.18
N LYS A 108 19.34 11.28 -9.85
CA LYS A 108 18.19 12.05 -9.34
C LYS A 108 17.06 12.15 -10.34
N GLU A 109 17.36 12.38 -11.62
CA GLU A 109 16.34 12.44 -12.66
C GLU A 109 15.62 11.09 -12.83
N GLN A 110 16.36 9.98 -12.76
CA GLN A 110 15.78 8.64 -12.74
C GLN A 110 14.84 8.44 -11.54
N LYS A 111 15.28 8.85 -10.34
CA LYS A 111 14.45 8.79 -9.13
C LYS A 111 13.15 9.60 -9.26
N GLU A 112 13.22 10.80 -9.83
CA GLU A 112 12.03 11.64 -10.05
C GLU A 112 11.08 11.06 -11.11
N LYS A 113 11.59 10.31 -12.09
CA LYS A 113 10.75 9.61 -13.07
C LYS A 113 9.92 8.48 -12.44
N ILE A 114 10.46 7.78 -11.44
CA ILE A 114 9.75 6.68 -10.75
C ILE A 114 8.65 7.21 -9.82
N LYS A 115 8.89 8.37 -9.19
CA LYS A 115 7.94 8.99 -8.26
C LYS A 115 6.71 9.61 -8.93
N LYS A 116 6.82 9.98 -10.21
CA LYS A 116 5.69 10.46 -11.02
C LYS A 116 4.70 9.33 -11.30
#